data_AF-A0A951SD17-F1
#
_entry.id   AF-A0A951SD17-F1
#
_cell.length_a   1.000
_cell.length_b   1.000
_cell.length_c   1.000
_cell.angle_alpha   90.00
_cell.angle_beta   90.00
_cell.angle_gamma   90.00
#
_symmetry.space_group_name_H-M   'P 1'
#
loop_
_entity.id
_entity.type
_entity.pdbx_description
1 polymer ?
#
loop_
_entity_poly.entity_id
_entity_poly.type
_entity_poly.pdbx_seq_one_letter_code
_entity_poly.pdbx_strand_id
1 'polypeptide(L)' 'MSTDRVKLFFEKAIEPDQFAKMMRRYNCEVVRMHLALQQHSGELTNPKVVADTIYWLNELAEAIDPYFDDNPPEF' A
#
# COMPACT_ATOMS: atom_id res chain seq x y z
N MET A 1 -4.31 0.43 22.31
CA MET A 1 -4.95 1.41 21.42
C MET A 1 -5.93 0.63 20.56
N SER A 2 -7.23 0.91 20.62
CA SER A 2 -8.23 0.03 20.01
C SER A 2 -8.23 0.19 18.49
N THR A 3 -8.14 -0.95 17.80
CA THR A 3 -8.28 -1.14 16.35
C THR A 3 -9.61 -0.58 15.80
N ASP A 4 -10.56 -0.29 16.71
CA ASP A 4 -11.90 0.16 16.37
C ASP A 4 -11.91 1.53 15.69
N ARG A 5 -10.97 2.44 15.99
CA ARG A 5 -10.94 3.76 15.33
C ARG A 5 -10.59 3.68 13.86
N VAL A 6 -9.71 2.74 13.50
CA VAL A 6 -9.29 2.51 12.11
C VAL A 6 -10.44 1.84 11.35
N LYS A 7 -11.06 0.82 11.96
CA LYS A 7 -12.28 0.19 11.43
C LYS A 7 -13.41 1.20 11.19
N LEU A 8 -13.71 2.05 12.17
CA LEU A 8 -14.81 3.03 12.10
C LEU A 8 -14.54 4.14 11.07
N PHE A 9 -13.26 4.47 10.83
CA PHE A 9 -12.87 5.38 9.76
C PHE A 9 -13.12 4.76 8.38
N PHE A 10 -12.78 3.47 8.21
CA PHE A 10 -12.99 2.75 6.95
C PHE A 10 -14.48 2.49 6.69
N GLU A 11 -15.24 1.99 7.66
CA GLU A 11 -16.70 1.75 7.54
C GLU A 11 -17.51 2.97 7.06
N LYS A 12 -17.01 4.20 7.26
CA LYS A 12 -17.69 5.43 6.86
C LYS A 12 -17.21 6.06 5.55
N ALA A 13 -16.01 5.71 5.09
CA ALA A 13 -15.35 6.43 4.01
C ALA A 13 -15.07 5.56 2.78
N ILE A 14 -14.76 4.28 2.96
CA ILE A 14 -14.37 3.39 1.88
C ILE A 14 -14.42 1.93 2.34
N GLU A 15 -14.93 1.03 1.50
CA GLU A 15 -14.96 -0.39 1.83
C GLU A 15 -13.53 -0.92 2.07
N PRO A 16 -13.32 -1.81 3.06
CA PRO A 16 -11.99 -2.34 3.40
C PRO A 16 -11.24 -2.93 2.19
N ASP A 17 -11.93 -3.62 1.29
CA ASP A 17 -11.35 -4.23 0.09
C ASP A 17 -10.85 -3.15 -0.90
N GLN A 18 -11.62 -2.09 -1.08
CA GLN A 18 -11.27 -0.96 -1.94
C GLN A 18 -10.05 -0.21 -1.38
N PHE A 19 -9.99 -0.06 -0.06
CA PHE A 19 -8.82 0.55 0.58
C PHE A 19 -7.57 -0.31 0.45
N ALA A 20 -7.68 -1.61 0.68
CA ALA A 20 -6.54 -2.52 0.53
C ALA A 20 -6.05 -2.56 -0.93
N LYS A 21 -6.94 -2.56 -1.91
CA LYS A 21 -6.61 -2.41 -3.35
C LYS A 21 -5.90 -1.08 -3.63
N MET A 22 -6.37 0.03 -3.05
CA MET A 22 -5.73 1.33 -3.20
C MET A 22 -4.32 1.35 -2.59
N MET A 23 -4.16 0.78 -1.40
CA MET A 23 -2.87 0.67 -0.72
C MET A 23 -1.86 -0.14 -1.54
N ARG A 24 -2.27 -1.28 -2.11
CA ARG A 24 -1.44 -2.10 -3.01
C ARG A 24 -1.03 -1.32 -4.27
N ARG A 25 -1.97 -0.59 -4.89
CA ARG A 25 -1.69 0.28 -6.04
C ARG A 25 -0.70 1.39 -5.69
N TYR A 26 -0.91 2.07 -4.57
CA TYR A 26 0.01 3.08 -4.07
C TYR A 26 1.42 2.50 -3.85
N ASN A 27 1.51 1.28 -3.31
CA ASN A 27 2.77 0.60 -3.09
C ASN A 27 3.53 0.35 -4.41
N CYS A 28 2.83 -0.09 -5.46
CA CYS A 28 3.40 -0.23 -6.80
C CYS A 28 3.93 1.11 -7.36
N GLU A 29 3.20 2.21 -7.15
CA GLU A 29 3.63 3.53 -7.61
C GLU A 29 4.84 4.06 -6.82
N VAL A 30 4.93 3.79 -5.52
CA VAL A 30 6.13 4.10 -4.71
C VAL A 30 7.36 3.36 -5.24
N VAL A 31 7.21 2.07 -5.59
CA VAL A 31 8.28 1.26 -6.22
C VAL A 31 8.69 1.87 -7.56
N ARG A 32 7.72 2.19 -8.43
CA ARG A 32 7.97 2.79 -9.76
C ARG A 32 8.68 4.12 -9.65
N MET A 33 8.22 4.99 -8.74
CA MET A 33 8.84 6.29 -8.49
C MET A 33 10.28 6.12 -8.00
N HIS A 34 10.53 5.19 -7.09
CA HIS A 34 11.88 4.92 -6.60
C HIS A 34 12.82 4.44 -7.73
N LEU A 35 12.36 3.49 -8.56
CA LEU A 35 13.14 3.01 -9.71
C LEU A 35 13.43 4.14 -10.70
N ALA A 36 12.46 5.00 -10.99
CA ALA A 36 12.63 6.14 -11.89
C ALA A 36 13.60 7.18 -11.32
N LEU A 37 13.54 7.47 -10.01
CA LEU A 37 14.48 8.37 -9.34
C LEU A 37 15.91 7.81 -9.38
N GLN A 38 16.11 6.51 -9.09
CA GLN A 38 17.43 5.89 -9.22
C GLN A 38 18.02 6.00 -10.63
N GLN A 39 17.18 5.93 -11.67
CA GLN A 39 17.62 6.07 -13.05
C GLN A 39 17.97 7.50 -13.47
N HIS A 40 17.47 8.53 -12.78
CA HIS A 40 17.57 9.92 -13.22
C HIS A 40 18.43 10.81 -12.32
N SER A 41 18.40 10.64 -11.01
CA SER A 41 19.08 11.54 -10.07
C SER A 41 20.40 11.00 -9.54
N GLY A 42 20.65 9.68 -9.60
CA GLY A 42 21.79 9.05 -8.92
C GLY A 42 21.77 9.19 -7.40
N GLU A 43 20.78 9.90 -6.84
CA GLU A 43 20.54 10.02 -5.41
C GLU A 43 19.85 8.76 -4.93
N LEU A 44 20.63 7.95 -4.22
CA LEU A 44 20.18 6.79 -3.51
C LEU A 44 19.24 7.24 -2.39
N THR A 45 17.94 7.25 -2.66
CA THR A 45 16.95 7.12 -1.58
C THR A 45 17.40 5.89 -0.76
N ASN A 46 17.56 6.04 0.55
CA ASN A 46 18.11 4.97 1.40
C ASN A 46 17.33 3.67 1.11
N PRO A 47 17.98 2.63 0.53
CA PRO A 47 17.28 1.42 0.10
C PRO A 47 16.51 0.75 1.22
N LYS A 48 16.99 0.91 2.47
CA LYS A 48 16.32 0.42 3.67
C LYS A 48 14.98 1.13 3.90
N VAL A 49 14.92 2.45 3.75
CA VAL A 49 13.69 3.22 3.95
C VAL A 49 12.62 2.82 2.94
N VAL A 50 13.03 2.56 1.69
CA VAL A 50 12.12 2.14 0.63
C VAL A 50 11.63 0.70 0.87
N ALA A 51 12.54 -0.21 1.21
CA ALA A 51 12.18 -1.59 1.54
C ALA A 51 11.23 -1.66 2.75
N ASP A 52 11.53 -0.91 3.82
CA ASP A 52 10.66 -0.82 5.00
C ASP A 52 9.30 -0.22 4.64
N THR A 53 9.25 0.81 3.79
CA THR A 53 7.99 1.42 3.33
C THR A 53 7.15 0.41 2.55
N ILE A 54 7.74 -0.31 1.59
CA ILE A 54 7.04 -1.32 0.79
C ILE A 54 6.51 -2.43 1.69
N TYR A 55 7.33 -2.91 2.61
CA TYR A 55 6.98 -3.95 3.57
C TYR A 55 5.76 -3.54 4.41
N TRP A 56 5.83 -2.39 5.10
CA TRP A 56 4.76 -1.96 5.99
C TRP A 56 3.45 -1.63 5.26
N LEU A 57 3.52 -1.10 4.05
CA LEU A 57 2.31 -0.85 3.25
C LEU A 57 1.64 -2.14 2.78
N ASN A 58 2.41 -3.21 2.52
CA ASN A 58 1.85 -4.52 2.21
C ASN A 58 1.26 -5.19 3.44
N GLU A 59 1.96 -5.18 4.58
CA GLU A 59 1.43 -5.70 5.86
C GLU A 59 0.12 -4.99 6.25
N LEU A 60 0.04 -3.67 6.03
CA LEU A 60 -1.18 -2.92 6.27
C LEU A 60 -2.32 -3.32 5.31
N ALA A 61 -2.01 -3.54 4.02
CA ALA A 61 -3.01 -3.99 3.07
C ALA A 61 -3.53 -5.40 3.41
N GLU A 62 -2.65 -6.31 3.86
CA GLU A 62 -3.00 -7.67 4.27
C GLU A 62 -3.79 -7.69 5.58
N ALA A 63 -3.46 -6.83 6.55
CA ALA A 63 -4.23 -6.68 7.77
C ALA A 63 -5.66 -6.14 7.54
N ILE A 64 -5.86 -5.40 6.45
CA ILE A 64 -7.17 -4.82 6.08
C ILE A 64 -7.99 -5.78 5.22
N ASP A 65 -7.34 -6.47 4.28
CA ASP A 65 -7.95 -7.45 3.40
C ASP A 65 -7.02 -8.67 3.24
N PRO A 66 -7.17 -9.67 4.12
CA PRO A 66 -6.34 -10.88 4.13
C PRO A 66 -6.71 -11.86 3.01
N TYR A 67 -7.85 -11.67 2.34
CA TYR A 67 -8.33 -12.51 1.25
C TYR A 67 -8.31 -11.75 -0.06
N PHE A 68 -7.15 -11.18 -0.42
CA PHE A 68 -6.97 -10.60 -1.74
C PHE A 68 -7.22 -11.67 -2.79
N ASP A 69 -8.45 -11.72 -3.27
CA ASP A 69 -8.82 -12.53 -4.41
C ASP A 69 -8.13 -11.86 -5.60
N ASP A 70 -7.22 -12.58 -6.26
CA ASP A 70 -6.46 -12.13 -7.43
C ASP A 70 -7.35 -11.79 -8.64
N ASN A 71 -8.67 -11.74 -8.44
CA ASN A 71 -9.64 -11.35 -9.43
C ASN A 71 -9.75 -9.81 -9.44
N PRO A 72 -9.11 -9.11 -10.41
CA PRO A 72 -9.32 -7.68 -10.56
C PRO A 72 -10.80 -7.42 -10.85
N PRO A 73 -11.39 -6.33 -10.33
CA PRO A 73 -12.72 -5.93 -10.79
C PRO A 73 -12.66 -5.72 -12.30
N GLU A 74 -13.48 -6.50 -13.03
CA GLU A 74 -13.74 -6.27 -14.44
C GLU A 74 -14.40 -4.89 -14.58
N PHE A 75 -13.72 -3.99 -15.28
CA PHE A 75 -14.26 -2.72 -15.77
C PHE A 75 -14.52 -2.83 -17.26
#